data_AF-A0A848KA64-F1
#
_entry.id   AF-A0A848KA64-F1
#
_cell.length_a   1.000
_cell.length_b   1.000
_cell.length_c   1.000
_cell.angle_alpha   90.00
_cell.angle_beta   90.00
_cell.angle_gamma   90.00
#
_symmetry.space_group_name_H-M   'P 1'
#
loop_
_entity.id
_entity.type
_entity.pdbx_description
1 polymer ?
#
loop_
_entity_poly.entity_id
_entity_poly.type
_entity_poly.pdbx_seq_one_letter_code
_entity_poly.pdbx_strand_id
1 'polypeptide(L)'
;MMIAILVVLVLNLVVLLALLRYARGIRRRNAEMAELVAVTTAEVGKPVAVEPQFKDAKERLITIEILNPAELAATHNKYSGVAGAVAPGLIRKIVYDRTVQILREQLVAQGVQADVRIHVGA
;
A
#
# COMPACT_ATOMS: atom_id res chain seq x y z
N MET A 1 -3.08 -20.40 -51.54
CA MET A 1 -2.23 -20.21 -50.34
C MET A 1 -2.03 -18.74 -49.97
N MET A 2 -1.68 -17.86 -50.92
CA MET A 2 -1.47 -16.41 -50.67
C MET A 2 -2.67 -15.71 -50.00
N ILE A 3 -3.90 -15.99 -50.41
CA ILE A 3 -5.13 -15.40 -49.83
C ILE A 3 -5.30 -15.81 -48.36
N ALA A 4 -5.07 -17.10 -48.03
CA ALA A 4 -5.18 -17.59 -46.65
C ALA A 4 -4.13 -16.94 -45.74
N ILE A 5 -2.90 -16.76 -46.22
CA ILE A 5 -1.84 -16.05 -45.49
C ILE A 5 -2.24 -14.60 -45.25
N LEU A 6 -2.82 -13.93 -46.25
CA LEU A 6 -3.23 -12.53 -46.16
C LEU A 6 -4.37 -12.34 -45.15
N VAL A 7 -5.34 -13.26 -45.11
CA VAL A 7 -6.43 -13.26 -44.11
C VAL A 7 -5.89 -13.43 -42.69
N VAL A 8 -4.98 -14.40 -42.47
CA VAL A 8 -4.37 -14.61 -41.15
C VAL A 8 -3.54 -13.40 -40.72
N LEU A 9 -2.80 -12.79 -41.65
CA LEU A 9 -2.00 -11.59 -41.36
C LEU A 9 -2.87 -10.41 -40.94
N VAL A 10 -3.97 -10.15 -41.66
CA VAL A 10 -4.90 -9.07 -41.35
C VAL A 10 -5.57 -9.31 -39.99
N LEU A 11 -6.00 -10.55 -39.72
CA LEU A 11 -6.60 -10.90 -38.44
C LEU A 11 -5.63 -10.67 -37.27
N ASN A 12 -4.37 -11.07 -37.43
CA ASN A 12 -3.33 -10.88 -36.42
C ASN A 12 -3.06 -9.39 -36.18
N LEU A 13 -2.99 -8.59 -37.24
CA LEU A 13 -2.80 -7.14 -37.17
C LEU A 13 -3.94 -6.45 -36.41
N VAL A 14 -5.19 -6.87 -36.66
CA VAL A 14 -6.37 -6.34 -35.97
C VAL A 14 -6.33 -6.69 -34.47
N VAL A 15 -5.99 -7.93 -34.12
CA VAL A 15 -5.84 -8.36 -32.72
C VAL A 15 -4.72 -7.57 -32.03
N LEU A 16 -3.57 -7.40 -32.70
CA LEU A 16 -2.45 -6.62 -32.17
C LEU A 16 -2.83 -5.16 -31.92
N LEU A 17 -3.56 -4.53 -32.85
CA LEU A 17 -4.06 -3.16 -32.70
C LEU A 17 -5.07 -3.02 -31.55
N ALA A 18 -5.96 -3.99 -31.39
CA ALA A 18 -6.93 -4.03 -30.29
C ALA A 18 -6.21 -4.13 -28.94
N LEU A 19 -5.24 -5.04 -28.82
CA LEU A 19 -4.42 -5.21 -27.61
C LEU A 19 -3.61 -3.94 -27.29
N LEU A 20 -3.02 -3.30 -28.29
CA LEU A 20 -2.29 -2.04 -28.10
C LEU A 20 -3.19 -0.91 -27.63
N ARG A 21 -4.42 -0.81 -28.17
CA ARG A 21 -5.41 0.18 -27.72
C ARG A 21 -5.83 -0.08 -26.27
N TYR A 22 -6.09 -1.33 -25.94
CA TYR A 22 -6.47 -1.73 -24.59
C TYR A 22 -5.34 -1.43 -23.59
N ALA A 23 -4.11 -1.82 -23.91
CA ALA A 23 -2.93 -1.56 -23.10
C ALA A 23 -2.66 -0.04 -22.93
N ARG A 24 -2.85 0.76 -23.97
CA ARG A 24 -2.77 2.23 -23.86
C ARG A 24 -3.85 2.82 -22.96
N GLY A 25 -5.07 2.30 -23.02
CA GLY A 25 -6.17 2.72 -22.13
C GLY A 25 -5.87 2.42 -20.66
N ILE A 26 -5.34 1.23 -20.38
CA ILE A 26 -4.90 0.86 -19.03
C ILE A 26 -3.75 1.76 -18.55
N ARG A 27 -2.76 2.01 -19.40
CA ARG A 27 -1.61 2.86 -19.04
C ARG A 27 -2.04 4.30 -18.71
N ARG A 28 -3.01 4.86 -19.42
CA ARG A 28 -3.54 6.21 -19.13
C ARG A 28 -4.22 6.26 -17.77
N ARG A 29 -5.11 5.30 -17.47
CA ARG A 29 -5.80 5.21 -16.18
C ARG A 29 -4.82 5.03 -15.02
N ASN A 30 -3.77 4.22 -15.21
CA ASN A 30 -2.74 4.05 -14.19
C ASN A 30 -1.90 5.31 -13.97
N ALA A 31 -1.64 6.10 -15.01
CA ALA A 31 -0.91 7.37 -14.88
C ALA A 31 -1.73 8.41 -14.08
N GLU A 32 -3.04 8.51 -14.36
CA GLU A 32 -3.95 9.37 -13.61
C GLU A 32 -4.01 8.97 -12.12
N MET A 33 -4.02 7.66 -11.82
CA MET A 33 -3.97 7.19 -10.42
C MET A 33 -2.60 7.37 -9.77
N ALA A 34 -1.50 7.25 -10.52
CA ALA A 34 -0.15 7.52 -10.00
C ALA A 34 0.01 8.99 -9.60
N GLU A 35 -0.59 9.92 -10.34
CA GLU A 35 -0.60 11.35 -10.02
C GLU A 35 -1.37 11.64 -8.72
N LEU A 36 -2.55 11.06 -8.55
CA LEU A 36 -3.35 11.17 -7.31
C LEU A 36 -2.62 10.60 -6.08
N VAL A 37 -1.93 9.47 -6.26
CA VAL A 37 -1.10 8.87 -5.20
C VAL A 37 0.11 9.78 -4.89
N ALA A 38 0.76 10.37 -5.88
CA ALA A 38 1.90 11.27 -5.66
C ALA A 38 1.50 12.51 -4.84
N VAL A 39 0.33 13.09 -5.11
CA VAL A 39 -0.20 14.23 -4.32
C VAL A 39 -0.53 13.80 -2.89
N THR A 40 -1.13 12.62 -2.70
CA THR A 40 -1.49 12.13 -1.36
C THR A 40 -0.24 11.76 -0.54
N THR A 41 0.82 11.26 -1.19
CA THR A 41 2.09 10.89 -0.54
C THR A 41 2.85 12.12 -0.02
N ALA A 42 2.64 13.30 -0.62
CA ALA A 42 3.27 14.54 -0.14
C ALA A 42 2.73 15.01 1.22
N GLU A 43 1.51 14.62 1.61
CA GLU A 43 0.95 14.95 2.94
C GLU A 43 1.31 13.94 4.03
N VAL A 44 1.86 12.77 3.68
CA VAL A 44 2.25 11.70 4.62
C VAL A 44 3.48 12.08 5.48
N GLY A 45 4.12 13.22 5.21
CA GLY A 45 5.28 13.69 5.96
C GLY A 45 4.97 14.61 7.15
N LYS A 46 3.70 14.94 7.42
CA LYS A 46 3.36 15.86 8.51
C LYS A 46 3.14 15.04 9.80
N PRO A 47 3.99 15.18 10.83
CA PRO A 47 3.81 14.45 12.08
C PRO A 47 2.43 14.78 12.65
N VAL A 48 1.61 13.75 12.88
CA VAL A 48 0.36 13.88 13.63
C VAL A 48 0.71 14.51 14.99
N ALA A 49 0.04 15.60 15.33
CA ALA A 49 0.25 16.26 16.61
C ALA A 49 -0.17 15.30 17.73
N VAL A 50 0.81 14.83 18.50
CA VAL A 50 0.56 14.02 19.70
C VAL A 50 -0.32 14.83 20.65
N GLU A 51 -1.41 14.21 21.13
CA GLU A 51 -2.36 14.84 22.05
C GLU A 51 -1.64 15.46 23.25
N PRO A 52 -2.10 16.63 23.75
CA PRO A 52 -1.43 17.38 24.79
C PRO A 52 -1.29 16.65 26.14
N GLN A 53 -1.92 15.48 26.32
CA GLN A 53 -1.79 14.63 27.50
C GLN A 53 -0.35 14.11 27.73
N PHE A 54 0.50 14.12 26.69
CA PHE A 54 1.90 13.70 26.79
C PHE A 54 2.88 14.85 27.06
N LYS A 55 2.42 16.11 27.15
CA LYS A 55 3.31 17.28 27.38
C LYS A 55 3.82 17.39 28.82
N ASP A 56 3.15 16.76 29.79
CA ASP A 56 3.49 16.89 31.22
C ASP A 56 4.26 15.69 31.80
N ALA A 57 4.40 14.60 31.06
CA ALA A 57 5.16 13.45 31.51
C ALA A 57 6.64 13.60 31.13
N LYS A 58 7.55 13.55 32.11
CA LYS A 58 9.01 13.34 31.90
C LYS A 58 9.33 11.96 31.28
N GLU A 59 8.36 11.33 30.64
CA GLU A 59 8.41 9.99 30.12
C GLU A 59 8.74 10.05 28.63
N ARG A 60 9.77 9.31 28.23
CA ARG A 60 10.25 9.28 26.85
C ARG A 60 9.19 8.59 25.99
N LEU A 61 8.61 9.31 25.04
CA LEU A 61 7.62 8.78 24.10
C LEU A 61 8.28 8.32 22.80
N ILE A 62 7.93 7.11 22.34
CA ILE A 62 8.34 6.56 21.04
C ILE A 62 7.09 6.43 20.17
N THR A 63 7.03 7.22 19.09
CA THR A 63 5.96 7.15 18.09
C THR A 63 6.50 6.49 16.83
N ILE A 64 5.75 5.51 16.30
CA ILE A 64 6.11 4.78 15.08
C ILE A 64 5.00 4.98 14.06
N GLU A 65 5.35 5.56 12.91
CA GLU A 65 4.45 5.75 11.79
C GLU A 65 4.85 4.83 10.63
N ILE A 66 3.87 4.09 10.10
CA ILE A 66 4.07 3.18 8.97
C ILE A 66 3.69 3.92 7.68
N LEU A 67 4.70 4.33 6.91
CA LEU A 67 4.50 5.14 5.71
C LEU A 67 4.02 4.34 4.49
N ASN A 68 4.21 3.01 4.50
CA ASN A 68 3.91 2.12 3.36
C ASN A 68 3.14 0.84 3.75
N PRO A 69 1.95 0.94 4.38
CA PRO A 69 1.23 -0.22 4.90
C PRO A 69 0.85 -1.23 3.80
N ALA A 70 0.54 -0.76 2.57
CA ALA A 70 0.19 -1.66 1.47
C ALA A 70 1.38 -2.49 0.98
N GLU A 71 2.57 -1.89 0.91
CA GLU A 71 3.80 -2.60 0.52
C GLU A 71 4.22 -3.62 1.57
N LEU A 72 4.13 -3.25 2.85
CA LEU A 72 4.45 -4.12 3.97
C LEU A 72 3.51 -5.34 4.05
N ALA A 73 2.22 -5.15 3.71
CA ALA A 73 1.27 -6.25 3.60
C ALA A 73 1.58 -7.19 2.42
N ALA A 74 2.08 -6.64 1.30
CA ALA A 74 2.41 -7.40 0.10
C ALA A 74 3.58 -8.37 0.31
N THR A 75 4.58 -7.97 1.10
CA THR A 75 5.73 -8.83 1.47
C THR A 75 5.36 -9.93 2.46
N HIS A 76 4.39 -9.69 3.34
CA HIS A 76 3.98 -10.66 4.37
C HIS A 76 2.87 -11.64 3.93
N ASN A 77 2.07 -11.32 2.90
CA ASN A 77 1.01 -12.21 2.44
C ASN A 77 0.91 -12.29 0.91
N LYS A 78 1.27 -13.46 0.36
CA LYS A 78 1.27 -13.78 -1.08
C LYS A 78 -0.14 -13.70 -1.72
N TYR A 79 -1.20 -13.67 -0.91
CA TYR A 79 -2.59 -13.57 -1.34
C TYR A 79 -3.14 -12.13 -1.33
N SER A 80 -2.34 -11.13 -0.95
CA SER A 80 -2.79 -9.72 -0.93
C SER A 80 -2.97 -9.10 -2.32
N GLY A 81 -2.49 -9.73 -3.40
CA GLY A 81 -2.62 -9.18 -4.76
C GLY A 81 -4.06 -8.97 -5.23
N VAL A 82 -5.03 -9.70 -4.68
CA VAL A 82 -6.47 -9.59 -5.05
C VAL A 82 -7.26 -8.81 -4.00
N ALA A 83 -6.94 -8.97 -2.71
CA ALA A 83 -7.58 -8.22 -1.61
C ALA A 83 -7.05 -6.77 -1.48
N GLY A 84 -5.84 -6.51 -1.99
CA GLY A 84 -5.15 -5.22 -2.00
C GLY A 84 -5.94 -4.11 -2.70
N ALA A 85 -6.69 -4.49 -3.73
CA ALA A 85 -7.52 -3.58 -4.52
C ALA A 85 -8.90 -3.30 -3.90
N VAL A 86 -9.37 -4.14 -2.96
CA VAL A 86 -10.79 -4.18 -2.56
C VAL A 86 -11.06 -3.44 -1.25
N ALA A 87 -10.07 -3.29 -0.35
CA ALA A 87 -10.27 -2.56 0.91
C ALA A 87 -8.98 -1.97 1.51
N PRO A 88 -8.59 -0.74 1.15
CA PRO A 88 -7.39 -0.07 1.68
C PRO A 88 -7.39 0.10 3.21
N GLY A 89 -8.56 0.37 3.81
CA GLY A 89 -8.70 0.55 5.26
C GLY A 89 -8.44 -0.74 6.06
N LEU A 90 -8.81 -1.90 5.50
CA LEU A 90 -8.63 -3.18 6.17
C LEU A 90 -7.15 -3.59 6.20
N ILE A 91 -6.42 -3.32 5.11
CA ILE A 91 -4.97 -3.56 5.02
C ILE A 91 -4.24 -2.74 6.08
N ARG A 92 -4.56 -1.45 6.20
CA ARG A 92 -3.98 -0.58 7.23
C ARG A 92 -4.17 -1.20 8.62
N LYS A 93 -5.41 -1.54 8.98
CA LYS A 93 -5.71 -2.15 10.28
C LYS A 93 -4.88 -3.42 10.56
N ILE A 94 -4.88 -4.36 9.61
CA ILE A 94 -4.13 -5.63 9.75
C ILE A 94 -2.64 -5.37 9.96
N VAL A 95 -2.07 -4.44 9.22
CA VAL A 95 -0.65 -4.10 9.31
C VAL A 95 -0.31 -3.49 10.67
N TYR A 96 -1.09 -2.52 11.16
CA TYR A 96 -0.86 -1.93 12.47
C TYR A 96 -1.04 -2.95 13.60
N ASP A 97 -2.09 -3.76 13.56
CA ASP A 97 -2.34 -4.82 14.54
C ASP A 97 -1.17 -5.82 14.59
N ARG A 98 -0.66 -6.21 13.40
CA ARG A 98 0.47 -7.13 13.30
C ARG A 98 1.78 -6.51 13.77
N THR A 99 2.03 -5.25 13.44
CA THR A 99 3.24 -4.53 13.88
C THR A 99 3.26 -4.41 15.41
N VAL A 100 2.13 -4.08 16.04
CA VAL A 100 2.04 -4.05 17.51
C VAL A 100 2.38 -5.40 18.13
N GLN A 101 1.87 -6.48 17.55
CA GLN A 101 2.17 -7.83 18.02
C GLN A 101 3.67 -8.13 17.96
N ILE A 102 4.30 -7.88 16.80
CA ILE A 102 5.74 -8.10 16.60
C ILE A 102 6.55 -7.27 17.59
N LEU A 103 6.22 -5.99 17.76
CA LEU A 103 6.92 -5.12 18.70
C LEU A 103 6.81 -5.61 20.14
N ARG A 104 5.62 -6.04 20.58
CA ARG A 104 5.46 -6.62 21.92
C ARG A 104 6.34 -7.85 22.09
N GLU A 105 6.29 -8.79 21.14
CA GLU A 105 7.08 -10.02 21.19
C GLU A 105 8.58 -9.72 21.24
N GLN A 106 9.07 -8.79 20.42
CA GLN A 106 10.48 -8.39 20.39
C GLN A 106 10.92 -7.64 21.65
N LEU A 107 10.10 -6.73 22.18
CA LEU A 107 10.43 -5.97 23.37
C LEU A 107 10.48 -6.88 24.61
N VAL A 108 9.51 -7.79 24.74
CA VAL A 108 9.52 -8.80 25.81
C VAL A 108 10.74 -9.71 25.71
N ALA A 109 11.11 -10.14 24.49
CA ALA A 109 12.32 -10.95 24.28
C ALA A 109 13.62 -10.23 24.70
N GLN A 110 13.63 -8.90 24.65
CA GLN A 110 14.75 -8.05 25.11
C GLN A 110 14.64 -7.67 26.60
N GLY A 111 13.68 -8.23 27.33
CA GLY A 111 13.45 -7.93 28.75
C GLY A 111 12.83 -6.54 29.00
N VAL A 112 12.32 -5.87 27.97
CA VAL A 112 11.70 -4.55 28.08
C VAL A 112 10.21 -4.71 28.42
N GLN A 113 9.78 -4.14 29.54
CA GLN A 113 8.36 -3.97 29.85
C GLN A 113 7.84 -2.74 29.09
N ALA A 114 7.09 -2.97 28.01
CA ALA A 114 6.54 -1.91 27.18
C ALA A 114 5.03 -2.08 27.00
N ASP A 115 4.28 -1.00 27.22
CA ASP A 115 2.88 -0.90 26.84
C ASP A 115 2.77 -0.31 25.43
N VAL A 116 2.47 -1.17 24.44
CA VAL A 116 2.37 -0.79 23.04
C VAL A 116 0.90 -0.59 22.68
N ARG A 117 0.52 0.63 22.30
CA ARG A 117 -0.85 1.02 21.92
C ARG A 117 -0.90 1.67 20.54
N ILE A 118 -2.01 1.49 19.84
CA ILE A 118 -2.30 2.16 18.56
C ILE A 118 -2.99 3.48 18.87
N HIS A 119 -2.42 4.58 18.39
CA HIS A 119 -3.04 5.90 18.44
C HIS A 119 -3.51 6.27 17.04
N VAL A 120 -4.77 6.71 16.92
CA VAL A 120 -5.34 7.17 15.66
C VAL A 120 -5.21 8.68 15.64
N GLY A 121 -4.45 9.22 14.69
CA GLY A 121 -4.37 10.66 14.48
C GLY A 121 -5.72 11.23 14.06
N ALA A 122 -6.12 12.33 14.70
CA ALA A 122 -7.28 13.14 14.32
C ALA A 122 -6.95 14.04 13.11
#